data_AF-A0A9P0KCL3-F1
#
_entry.id   AF-A0A9P0KCL3-F1
#
_cell.length_a   1.000
_cell.length_b   1.000
_cell.length_c   1.000
_cell.angle_alpha   90.00
_cell.angle_beta   90.00
_cell.angle_gamma   90.00
#
_symmetry.space_group_name_H-M   'P 1'
#
loop_
_entity.id
_entity.type
_entity.pdbx_description
1 polymer ?
#
loop_
_entity_poly.entity_id
_entity_poly.type
_entity_poly.pdbx_seq_one_letter_code
_entity_poly.pdbx_strand_id
1 'polypeptide(L)'
;MNGVCVRWRGWLDLERLDGVGCLEYNEERAAQEDALLREQIDRYNQRLKEFEDKQRGYRPPDHHRTSAAAAAEQDLEVRHHHLHHSAAAGVGPSPLQRQYMKLF
;
A
#
# COMPACT_ATOMS: atom_id res chain seq x y z
N MET A 1 -3.60 -11.57 14.79
CA MET A 1 -2.91 -10.59 15.66
C MET A 1 -1.73 -10.02 14.91
N ASN A 2 -1.62 -8.69 14.77
CA ASN A 2 -0.53 -8.02 14.03
C ASN A 2 -0.30 -8.59 12.62
N GLY A 3 -1.35 -9.10 11.95
CA GLY A 3 -1.27 -9.68 10.61
C GLY A 3 -1.00 -11.17 10.57
N VAL A 4 -0.72 -11.80 11.72
CA VAL A 4 -0.62 -13.25 11.83
C VAL A 4 -1.99 -13.84 12.14
N CYS A 5 -2.46 -14.75 11.29
CA CYS A 5 -3.67 -15.53 11.55
C CYS A 5 -3.42 -16.53 12.66
N VAL A 6 -4.15 -16.38 13.77
CA VAL A 6 -4.05 -17.26 14.93
C VAL A 6 -5.43 -17.71 15.38
N ARG A 7 -5.48 -18.87 16.01
CA ARG A 7 -6.65 -19.39 16.70
C ARG A 7 -6.37 -19.39 18.19
N TRP A 8 -7.22 -18.71 18.95
CA TRP A 8 -7.16 -18.79 20.41
C TRP A 8 -7.91 -20.02 20.90
N ARG A 9 -7.32 -20.75 21.84
CA ARG A 9 -7.94 -21.87 22.53
C ARG A 9 -7.64 -21.76 24.02
N GLY A 10 -8.64 -22.00 24.84
CA GLY A 10 -8.49 -21.95 26.28
C GLY A 10 -9.75 -22.38 27.00
N TRP A 11 -9.64 -22.45 28.31
CA TRP A 11 -10.75 -22.68 29.21
C TRP A 11 -10.74 -21.60 30.29
N LEU A 12 -11.91 -21.38 30.89
CA LEU A 12 -12.13 -20.43 31.97
C LEU A 12 -12.99 -21.11 33.05
N ASP A 13 -12.52 -21.08 34.28
CA ASP A 13 -13.29 -21.41 35.47
C ASP A 13 -14.25 -20.25 35.77
N LEU A 14 -15.56 -20.55 35.83
CA LEU A 14 -16.60 -19.52 36.02
C LEU A 14 -16.77 -19.09 37.48
N GLU A 15 -16.29 -19.87 38.44
CA GLU A 15 -16.34 -19.53 39.87
C GLU A 15 -15.10 -18.75 40.29
N ARG A 16 -13.92 -19.21 39.88
CA ARG A 16 -12.63 -18.59 40.24
C ARG A 16 -12.23 -17.46 39.29
N LEU A 17 -12.90 -17.36 38.13
CA LEU A 17 -12.63 -16.38 37.08
C LEU A 17 -11.18 -16.41 36.58
N ASP A 18 -10.54 -17.58 36.65
CA ASP A 18 -9.21 -17.82 36.12
C ASP A 18 -9.25 -18.91 35.05
N GLY A 19 -8.16 -19.03 34.31
CA GLY A 19 -8.12 -19.93 33.17
C GLY A 19 -6.80 -19.88 32.46
N VAL A 20 -6.64 -20.78 31.50
CA VAL A 20 -5.43 -20.88 30.67
C VAL A 20 -5.86 -20.90 29.21
N GLY A 21 -5.10 -20.20 28.38
CA GLY A 21 -5.26 -20.26 26.94
C GLY A 21 -3.95 -20.10 26.21
N CYS A 22 -3.92 -20.60 24.98
CA CYS A 22 -2.80 -20.48 24.06
C CYS A 22 -3.26 -19.93 22.70
N LEU A 23 -2.30 -19.46 21.92
CA LEU A 23 -2.48 -19.06 20.53
C LEU A 23 -1.82 -20.10 19.64
N GLU A 24 -2.59 -20.61 18.69
CA GLU A 24 -2.11 -21.53 17.65
C GLU A 24 -2.05 -20.80 16.32
N TYR A 25 -1.03 -21.06 15.51
CA TYR A 25 -1.01 -20.57 14.13
C TYR A 25 -2.13 -21.23 13.33
N ASN A 26 -2.87 -20.43 12.57
CA ASN A 26 -3.94 -20.93 11.70
C ASN A 26 -3.49 -20.83 10.25
N GLU A 27 -2.86 -21.90 9.76
CA GLU A 27 -2.28 -21.98 8.42
C GLU A 27 -3.34 -21.86 7.33
N GLU A 28 -4.48 -22.54 7.49
CA GLU A 28 -5.58 -22.49 6.53
C GLU A 28 -6.09 -21.05 6.33
N ARG A 29 -6.38 -20.35 7.43
CA ARG A 29 -6.79 -18.94 7.33
C ARG A 29 -5.66 -18.06 6.83
N ALA A 30 -4.42 -18.30 7.24
CA ALA A 30 -3.29 -17.52 6.74
C ALA A 30 -3.17 -17.63 5.21
N ALA A 31 -3.32 -18.82 4.65
CA ALA A 31 -3.27 -19.04 3.20
C ALA A 31 -4.44 -18.34 2.47
N GLN A 32 -5.65 -18.40 3.02
CA GLN A 32 -6.81 -17.73 2.44
C GLN A 32 -6.64 -16.19 2.44
N GLU A 33 -6.21 -15.63 3.57
CA GLU A 33 -5.99 -14.19 3.69
C GLU A 33 -4.83 -13.73 2.79
N ASP A 34 -3.74 -14.51 2.69
CA ASP A 34 -2.63 -14.21 1.78
C ASP A 34 -3.06 -14.23 0.31
N ALA A 35 -3.87 -15.22 -0.10
CA ALA A 35 -4.40 -15.27 -1.46
C ALA A 35 -5.28 -14.05 -1.78
N LEU A 36 -6.15 -13.66 -0.84
CA LEU A 36 -7.03 -12.49 -0.98
C LEU A 36 -6.22 -11.18 -1.04
N LEU A 37 -5.18 -11.05 -0.20
CA LEU A 37 -4.30 -9.89 -0.20
C LEU A 37 -3.51 -9.78 -1.51
N ARG A 38 -2.98 -10.89 -2.02
CA ARG A 38 -2.29 -10.92 -3.32
C ARG A 38 -3.22 -10.47 -4.45
N GLU A 39 -4.45 -10.98 -4.49
CA GLU A 39 -5.43 -10.59 -5.51
C GLU A 39 -5.77 -9.08 -5.44
N GLN A 40 -5.86 -8.52 -4.23
CA GLN A 40 -6.08 -7.08 -4.07
C GLN A 40 -4.89 -6.26 -4.58
N ILE A 41 -3.66 -6.68 -4.28
CA ILE A 41 -2.43 -6.04 -4.75
C ILE A 41 -2.37 -6.09 -6.28
N ASP A 42 -2.63 -7.25 -6.88
CA ASP A 42 -2.56 -7.42 -8.33
C ASP A 42 -3.60 -6.55 -9.05
N ARG A 43 -4.84 -6.52 -8.55
CA ARG A 43 -5.88 -5.63 -9.11
C ARG A 43 -5.53 -4.15 -8.97
N TYR A 44 -4.90 -3.76 -7.87
CA TYR A 44 -4.44 -2.39 -7.68
C TYR A 44 -3.32 -2.04 -8.66
N ASN A 45 -2.29 -2.89 -8.77
CA ASN A 45 -1.16 -2.70 -9.67
C ASN A 45 -1.61 -2.64 -11.14
N GLN A 46 -2.57 -3.47 -11.53
CA GLN A 46 -3.12 -3.47 -12.87
C GLN A 46 -3.80 -2.13 -13.20
N ARG A 47 -4.62 -1.59 -12.29
CA ARG A 47 -5.26 -0.28 -12.47
C ARG A 47 -4.24 0.85 -12.55
N LEU A 48 -3.19 0.78 -11.74
CA LEU A 48 -2.11 1.76 -11.75
C LEU A 48 -1.38 1.76 -13.09
N LYS A 49 -1.03 0.57 -13.59
CA LYS A 49 -0.39 0.41 -14.90
C LYS A 49 -1.25 0.95 -16.04
N GLU A 50 -2.55 0.63 -16.05
CA GLU A 50 -3.48 1.16 -17.06
C GLU A 50 -3.58 2.69 -17.02
N PHE A 51 -3.47 3.29 -15.85
CA PHE A 51 -3.44 4.73 -15.70
C PHE A 51 -2.15 5.34 -16.26
N GLU A 52 -1.00 4.75 -15.95
CA GLU A 52 0.31 5.16 -16.50
C GLU A 52 0.36 5.05 -18.02
N ASP A 53 -0.15 3.95 -18.58
CA ASP A 53 -0.19 3.72 -20.03
C ASP A 53 -1.08 4.75 -20.75
N LYS A 54 -2.23 5.11 -20.17
CA LYS A 54 -3.11 6.17 -20.70
C LYS A 54 -2.44 7.54 -20.67
N GLN A 55 -1.68 7.86 -19.63
CA GLN A 55 -0.92 9.11 -19.58
C GLN A 55 0.19 9.15 -20.64
N ARG A 56 0.88 8.03 -20.90
CA ARG A 56 1.92 7.95 -21.95
C ARG A 56 1.34 8.08 -23.36
N GLY A 57 0.13 7.58 -23.60
CA GLY A 57 -0.57 7.71 -24.88
C GLY A 57 -1.05 9.13 -25.18
N TYR A 58 -1.21 9.98 -24.16
CA TYR A 58 -1.59 11.38 -24.29
C TYR A 58 -0.35 12.30 -24.28
N ARG A 59 0.61 12.07 -25.19
CA ARG A 59 1.58 13.12 -25.53
C ARG A 59 0.92 14.00 -26.61
N PRO A 60 0.50 15.24 -26.31
CA PRO A 60 -0.01 16.12 -27.35
C PRO A 60 1.08 16.31 -28.43
N PRO A 61 0.70 16.39 -29.73
CA PRO A 61 1.67 16.65 -30.78
C PRO A 61 2.40 17.95 -30.48
N ASP A 62 3.73 17.88 -30.42
CA ASP A 62 4.63 18.99 -30.13
C ASP A 62 4.28 20.20 -31.01
N HIS A 63 3.75 21.27 -30.41
CA HIS A 63 3.88 22.60 -30.99
C HIS A 63 5.36 22.98 -30.92
N HIS A 64 6.11 22.59 -31.96
CA HIS A 64 7.46 23.06 -32.24
C HIS A 64 7.50 24.60 -32.27
N ARG A 65 7.91 25.23 -31.16
CA ARG A 65 8.75 26.45 -31.09
C ARG A 65 8.71 27.06 -29.68
N THR A 66 9.45 26.47 -28.73
CA THR A 66 10.04 27.14 -27.53
C THR A 66 10.70 26.15 -26.55
N SER A 67 11.11 24.95 -26.99
CA SER A 67 11.54 23.86 -26.10
C SER A 67 12.94 23.98 -25.47
N ALA A 68 13.74 25.00 -25.81
CA ALA A 68 15.07 25.17 -25.21
C ALA A 68 15.09 26.07 -23.97
N ALA A 69 14.15 27.02 -23.84
CA ALA A 69 14.12 27.96 -22.71
C ALA A 69 13.24 27.47 -21.54
N ALA A 70 12.20 26.67 -21.81
CA ALA A 70 11.28 26.16 -20.79
C ALA A 70 11.83 24.97 -19.98
N ALA A 71 12.86 24.28 -20.48
CA ALA A 71 13.47 23.14 -19.78
C ALA A 71 14.23 23.56 -18.50
N ALA A 72 14.67 24.82 -18.40
CA ALA A 72 15.34 25.34 -17.20
C ALA A 72 14.34 25.75 -16.10
N GLU A 73 13.11 26.11 -16.44
CA GLU A 73 12.06 26.45 -15.45
C GLU A 73 11.32 25.21 -14.93
N GLN A 74 11.17 24.17 -15.76
CA GLN A 74 10.54 22.90 -15.34
C GLN A 74 11.35 22.13 -14.29
N ASP A 75 12.66 22.34 -14.20
CA ASP A 75 13.51 21.71 -13.17
C ASP A 75 13.40 22.41 -11.79
N LEU A 76 12.75 23.57 -11.73
CA LEU A 76 12.40 24.27 -10.48
C LEU A 76 10.97 23.93 -10.03
N GLU A 77 10.03 23.78 -10.96
CA GLU A 77 8.63 23.40 -10.66
C GLU A 77 8.50 21.93 -10.22
N VAL A 78 9.27 21.00 -10.81
CA VAL A 78 9.32 19.60 -10.36
C VAL A 78 9.92 19.51 -8.96
N ARG A 79 10.91 20.35 -8.64
CA ARG A 79 11.43 20.45 -7.26
C ARG A 79 10.42 21.07 -6.30
N HIS A 80 9.61 22.03 -6.74
CA HIS A 80 8.56 22.62 -5.91
C HIS A 80 7.40 21.64 -5.66
N HIS A 81 6.98 20.86 -6.66
CA HIS A 81 5.96 19.82 -6.47
C HIS A 81 6.44 18.64 -5.62
N HIS A 82 7.74 18.32 -5.65
CA HIS A 82 8.31 17.29 -4.78
C HIS A 82 8.45 17.77 -3.33
N LEU A 83 8.75 19.06 -3.09
CA LEU A 83 8.79 19.63 -1.75
C LEU A 83 7.39 19.86 -1.15
N HIS A 84 6.38 20.22 -1.97
CA HIS A 84 5.01 20.41 -1.49
C HIS A 84 4.27 19.10 -1.16
N HIS A 85 4.68 17.96 -1.70
CA HIS A 85 4.24 16.65 -1.18
C HIS A 85 4.95 16.19 0.09
N SER A 86 5.96 16.94 0.58
CA SER A 86 6.57 16.68 1.88
C SER A 86 5.93 17.46 3.04
N ALA A 87 5.04 18.45 2.76
CA ALA A 87 4.64 19.43 3.78
C ALA A 87 3.16 19.45 4.20
N ALA A 88 2.22 18.80 3.49
CA ALA A 88 0.84 18.69 3.99
C ALA A 88 0.08 17.49 3.39
N ALA A 89 -0.60 16.74 4.26
CA ALA A 89 -1.49 15.60 3.96
C ALA A 89 -0.81 14.24 3.69
N GLY A 90 -0.04 13.75 4.66
CA GLY A 90 -0.47 12.67 5.55
C GLY A 90 -1.20 11.41 5.04
N VAL A 91 -1.24 11.08 3.75
CA VAL A 91 -1.69 9.74 3.31
C VAL A 91 -0.46 8.86 3.22
N GLY A 92 -0.01 8.44 4.41
CA GLY A 92 0.92 7.33 4.49
C GLY A 92 0.34 6.07 3.85
N PRO A 93 1.18 5.06 3.56
CA PRO A 93 0.72 3.79 3.04
C PRO A 93 -0.45 3.29 3.87
N SER A 94 -1.47 2.76 3.20
CA SER A 94 -2.65 2.22 3.89
C SER A 94 -2.19 1.25 4.98
N PRO A 95 -2.94 1.09 6.09
CA PRO A 95 -2.52 0.23 7.20
C PRO A 95 -2.06 -1.17 6.75
N LEU A 96 -2.67 -1.71 5.69
CA LEU A 96 -2.33 -2.99 5.07
C LEU A 96 -0.98 -2.97 4.33
N GLN A 97 -0.67 -1.89 3.64
CA GLN A 97 0.58 -1.73 2.88
C GLN A 97 1.79 -1.49 3.80
N ARG A 98 1.60 -0.81 4.94
CA ARG A 98 2.62 -0.72 6.01
C ARG A 98 2.91 -2.07 6.67
N GLN A 99 1.95 -2.96 6.67
CA GLN A 99 2.10 -4.26 7.32
C GLN A 99 2.90 -5.23 6.45
N TYR A 100 2.72 -5.19 5.12
CA TYR A 100 3.48 -6.01 4.18
C TYR A 100 4.96 -5.57 4.06
N MET A 101 5.24 -4.26 4.09
CA MET A 101 6.62 -3.75 3.99
C MET A 101 7.45 -3.82 5.29
N LYS A 102 6.87 -4.32 6.40
CA LYS A 102 7.60 -4.54 7.67
C LYS A 102 8.06 -5.99 7.86
N LEU A 103 7.80 -6.86 6.88
CA LEU A 103 8.15 -8.28 6.90
C LEU A 103 9.34 -8.64 6.00
N PHE A 104 10.09 -7.64 5.52
CA PHE A 104 11.40 -7.77 4.87
C PHE A 104 12.39 -6.81 5.50
#